data_AF-A0A224YFK9-F1
#
_entry.id   AF-A0A224YFK9-F1
#
_cell.length_a   1.000
_cell.length_b   1.000
_cell.length_c   1.000
_cell.angle_alpha   90.00
_cell.angle_beta   90.00
_cell.angle_gamma   90.00
#
_symmetry.space_group_name_H-M   'P 1'
#
loop_
_entity.id
_entity.type
_entity.pdbx_description
1 polymer ?
#
loop_
_entity_poly.entity_id
_entity_poly.type
_entity_poly.pdbx_seq_one_letter_code
_entity_poly.pdbx_strand_id
1 'polypeptide(L)'
;MASKASPTFSTLVILTVIIALSIICAEGLKCPQGEHRGCGGGSLGDPCVENVCNVEKTFGLICPLKCVHGCVCNRGLYRRLTDKKCVPKSECKS
;
A
#
# COMPACT_ATOMS: atom_id res chain seq x y z
N MET A 1 29.28 -5.16 -44.12
CA MET A 1 29.21 -6.33 -43.22
C MET A 1 27.88 -6.24 -42.48
N ALA A 2 26.85 -6.94 -42.95
CA ALA A 2 25.54 -6.95 -42.29
C ALA A 2 25.53 -8.09 -41.29
N SER A 3 25.66 -7.78 -40.00
CA SER A 3 25.56 -8.76 -38.94
C SER A 3 24.09 -9.20 -38.83
N LYS A 4 23.73 -10.31 -39.48
CA LYS A 4 22.42 -10.93 -39.32
C LYS A 4 22.37 -11.53 -37.93
N ALA A 5 21.63 -10.89 -37.02
CA ALA A 5 21.41 -11.40 -35.68
C ALA A 5 20.79 -12.81 -35.77
N SER A 6 21.42 -13.76 -35.10
CA SER A 6 20.96 -15.15 -34.98
C SER A 6 19.56 -15.19 -34.33
N PRO A 7 18.62 -16.05 -34.78
CA PRO A 7 17.27 -16.17 -34.19
C PRO A 7 17.30 -16.50 -32.68
N THR A 8 18.39 -17.13 -32.22
CA THR A 8 18.64 -17.41 -30.79
C THR A 8 18.95 -16.14 -29.98
N PHE A 9 19.60 -15.15 -30.58
CA PHE A 9 19.92 -13.88 -29.93
C PHE A 9 18.66 -13.03 -29.74
N SER A 10 17.79 -13.00 -30.75
CA SER A 10 16.53 -12.26 -30.69
C SER A 10 15.59 -12.81 -29.62
N THR A 11 15.48 -14.14 -29.51
CA THR A 11 14.63 -14.79 -28.49
C THR A 11 15.14 -14.58 -27.07
N LEU A 12 16.46 -14.61 -26.84
CA LEU A 12 17.05 -14.29 -25.53
C LEU A 12 16.74 -12.86 -25.10
N VAL A 13 16.88 -11.89 -26.02
CA VAL A 13 16.60 -10.46 -25.74
C VAL A 13 15.13 -10.22 -25.42
N ILE A 14 14.21 -10.88 -26.15
CA ILE A 14 12.78 -10.78 -25.87
C ILE A 14 12.46 -11.37 -24.49
N LEU A 15 13.02 -12.53 -24.16
CA LEU A 15 12.79 -13.18 -22.86
C LEU A 15 13.29 -12.33 -21.69
N THR A 16 14.47 -11.71 -21.79
CA THR A 16 15.00 -10.85 -20.73
C THR A 16 14.18 -9.57 -20.55
N VAL A 17 13.64 -8.99 -21.62
CA VAL A 17 12.73 -7.84 -21.57
C VAL A 17 11.41 -8.22 -20.88
N ILE A 18 10.83 -9.38 -21.20
CA ILE A 18 9.61 -9.88 -20.55
C ILE A 18 9.82 -10.12 -19.05
N ILE A 19 10.96 -10.72 -18.67
CA ILE A 19 11.31 -10.94 -17.26
C ILE A 19 11.47 -9.59 -16.53
N ALA A 20 12.19 -8.65 -17.12
CA ALA A 20 12.37 -7.30 -16.54
C ALA A 20 11.02 -6.58 -16.36
N LEU A 21 10.14 -6.61 -17.37
CA LEU A 21 8.78 -6.07 -17.31
C LEU A 21 7.94 -6.71 -16.19
N SER A 22 8.07 -8.03 -16.00
CA SER A 22 7.34 -8.77 -14.97
C SER A 22 7.78 -8.37 -13.55
N ILE A 23 9.09 -8.12 -13.36
CA ILE A 23 9.64 -7.69 -12.06
C ILE A 23 9.14 -6.28 -11.69
N ILE A 24 9.08 -5.35 -12.66
CA ILE A 24 8.65 -3.97 -12.42
C ILE A 24 7.19 -3.90 -11.93
N CYS A 25 6.31 -4.79 -12.41
CA CYS A 25 4.90 -4.80 -12.03
C CYS A 25 4.61 -5.35 -10.61
N ALA A 26 5.55 -6.08 -9.99
CA ALA A 26 5.30 -6.75 -8.72
C ALA A 26 5.34 -5.82 -7.50
N GLU A 27 5.90 -4.63 -7.64
CA GLU A 27 6.18 -3.73 -6.51
C GLU A 27 4.99 -2.79 -6.20
N GLY A 28 3.97 -2.76 -7.07
CA GLY A 28 2.90 -1.75 -7.03
C GLY A 28 1.69 -2.03 -6.13
N LEU A 29 1.60 -3.19 -5.45
CA LEU A 29 0.37 -3.59 -4.75
C LEU A 29 0.53 -4.12 -3.32
N LYS A 30 1.76 -4.19 -2.79
CA LYS A 30 2.00 -4.67 -1.42
C LYS A 30 1.87 -3.53 -0.42
N CYS A 31 1.08 -3.78 0.63
CA CYS A 31 0.98 -2.85 1.74
C CYS A 31 2.26 -2.86 2.59
N PRO A 32 2.63 -1.71 3.18
CA PRO A 32 3.69 -1.62 4.17
C PRO A 32 3.50 -2.58 5.35
N GLN A 33 4.57 -2.82 6.10
CA GLN A 33 4.52 -3.65 7.29
C GLN A 33 3.57 -3.04 8.33
N GLY A 34 2.71 -3.88 8.91
CA GLY A 34 1.68 -3.44 9.87
C GLY A 34 0.37 -3.00 9.22
N GLU A 35 0.26 -3.11 7.89
CA GLU A 35 -0.94 -2.78 7.14
C GLU A 35 -1.48 -3.99 6.37
N HIS A 36 -2.79 -3.98 6.12
CA HIS A 36 -3.45 -4.94 5.25
C HIS A 36 -4.34 -4.22 4.23
N ARG A 37 -4.70 -4.92 3.15
CA ARG A 37 -5.74 -4.43 2.24
C ARG A 37 -7.05 -4.31 3.01
N GLY A 38 -7.62 -3.11 3.01
CA GLY A 38 -8.88 -2.83 3.66
C GLY A 38 -9.73 -1.84 2.88
N CYS A 39 -10.91 -1.60 3.43
CA CYS A 39 -11.92 -0.71 2.91
C CYS A 39 -12.44 0.13 4.08
N GLY A 40 -12.59 1.43 3.88
CA GLY A 40 -13.26 2.29 4.85
C GLY A 40 -13.93 3.50 4.21
N GLY A 41 -14.76 4.15 5.02
CA GLY A 41 -15.53 5.33 4.65
C GLY A 41 -14.70 6.61 4.71
N GLY A 42 -13.63 6.72 3.91
CA GLY A 42 -12.75 7.89 3.96
C GLY A 42 -11.41 7.65 3.26
N SER A 43 -10.51 8.63 3.38
CA SER A 43 -9.12 8.50 2.89
C SER A 43 -8.23 7.82 3.95
N LEU A 44 -7.05 7.36 3.54
CA LEU A 44 -6.05 6.80 4.45
C LEU A 44 -5.71 7.80 5.57
N GLY A 45 -5.70 7.33 6.82
CA GLY A 45 -5.55 8.20 7.99
C GLY A 45 -6.83 8.89 8.47
N ASP A 46 -7.99 8.47 7.97
CA ASP A 46 -9.28 8.91 8.49
C ASP A 46 -9.75 7.99 9.65
N PRO A 47 -10.24 8.55 10.77
CA PRO A 47 -10.78 7.77 11.88
C PRO A 47 -11.97 6.86 11.50
N CYS A 48 -12.61 7.10 10.36
CA CYS A 48 -13.63 6.24 9.77
C CYS A 48 -13.09 4.95 9.14
N VAL A 49 -11.81 4.94 8.78
CA VAL A 49 -11.15 3.83 8.07
C VAL A 49 -10.31 3.01 9.04
N GLU A 50 -9.53 3.68 9.88
CA GLU A 50 -8.58 3.05 10.79
C GLU A 50 -8.45 3.87 12.09
N ASN A 51 -7.72 3.36 13.08
CA ASN A 51 -7.44 4.15 14.28
C ASN A 51 -6.27 5.10 13.98
N VAL A 52 -6.36 6.34 14.45
CA VAL A 52 -5.33 7.36 14.25
C VAL A 52 -4.82 7.82 15.61
N CYS A 53 -3.51 8.02 15.75
CA CYS A 53 -2.93 8.51 17.00
C CYS A 53 -3.52 9.88 17.37
N ASN A 54 -3.80 10.09 18.66
CA ASN A 54 -4.33 11.34 19.23
C ASN A 54 -5.67 11.80 18.62
N VAL A 55 -6.37 10.90 17.93
CA VAL A 55 -7.75 11.11 17.48
C VAL A 55 -8.61 10.11 18.22
N GLU A 56 -9.32 10.58 19.24
CA GLU A 56 -10.38 9.77 19.81
C GLU A 56 -11.50 9.66 18.78
N LYS A 57 -12.02 8.44 18.56
CA LYS A 57 -13.25 8.26 17.79
C LYS A 57 -14.36 8.95 18.57
N THR A 58 -14.63 10.20 18.23
CA THR A 58 -15.72 10.96 18.81
C THR A 58 -17.01 10.20 18.53
N PHE A 59 -17.76 9.91 19.58
CA PHE A 59 -19.07 9.28 19.51
C PHE A 59 -19.99 10.23 18.72
N GLY A 60 -20.11 10.03 17.40
CA GLY A 60 -20.77 10.96 16.49
C GLY A 60 -20.09 11.16 15.13
N LEU A 61 -18.96 10.51 14.87
CA LEU A 61 -18.31 10.57 13.56
C LEU A 61 -19.20 9.92 12.48
N ILE A 62 -19.75 10.72 11.56
CA ILE A 62 -20.55 10.24 10.43
C ILE A 62 -19.58 9.79 9.34
N CYS A 63 -19.43 8.48 9.20
CA CYS A 63 -18.59 7.91 8.15
C CYS A 63 -19.37 7.72 6.86
N PRO A 64 -18.87 8.21 5.70
CA PRO A 64 -19.51 7.95 4.43
C PRO A 64 -19.57 6.45 4.13
N LEU A 65 -20.70 5.99 3.60
CA LEU A 65 -20.91 4.59 3.16
C LEU A 65 -20.03 4.19 1.96
N LYS A 66 -19.30 5.14 1.37
CA LYS A 66 -18.44 4.89 0.22
C LYS A 66 -17.15 4.21 0.68
N CYS A 67 -17.00 2.96 0.28
CA CYS A 67 -15.81 2.17 0.48
C CYS A 67 -14.67 2.62 -0.45
N VAL A 68 -13.63 3.24 0.11
CA VAL A 68 -12.38 3.48 -0.60
C VAL A 68 -11.40 2.38 -0.22
N HIS A 69 -10.86 1.68 -1.22
CA HIS A 69 -9.88 0.61 -1.01
C HIS A 69 -8.48 1.19 -0.82
N GLY A 70 -7.74 0.68 0.17
CA GLY A 70 -6.39 1.11 0.47
C GLY A 70 -5.67 0.16 1.43
N CYS A 71 -4.48 0.56 1.87
CA CYS A 71 -3.72 -0.14 2.90
C CYS A 71 -4.02 0.44 4.27
N VAL A 72 -4.72 -0.31 5.10
CA VAL A 72 -5.19 0.15 6.42
C VAL A 72 -4.37 -0.52 7.53
N CYS A 73 -4.18 0.16 8.66
CA CYS A 73 -3.50 -0.43 9.80
C CYS A 73 -4.19 -1.71 10.28
N ASN A 74 -3.37 -2.71 10.63
CA ASN A 74 -3.86 -3.92 11.31
C ASN A 74 -4.63 -3.56 12.59
N ARG A 75 -5.56 -4.44 12.97
CA ARG A 75 -6.35 -4.29 14.20
C ARG A 75 -5.42 -4.08 15.41
N GLY A 76 -5.76 -3.08 16.23
CA GLY A 76 -5.00 -2.72 17.44
C GLY A 76 -3.84 -1.75 17.19
N LEU A 77 -3.47 -1.50 15.94
CA LEU A 77 -2.51 -0.45 15.58
C LEU A 77 -3.22 0.87 15.30
N TYR A 78 -2.45 1.95 15.44
CA TYR A 78 -2.86 3.33 15.25
C TYR A 78 -1.93 3.96 14.23
N ARG A 79 -2.50 4.64 13.23
CA ARG A 79 -1.71 5.40 12.28
C ARG A 79 -1.17 6.66 12.96
N ARG A 80 0.15 6.76 13.06
CA ARG A 80 0.83 7.97 13.51
C ARG A 80 0.90 8.95 12.33
N LEU A 81 0.40 10.16 12.52
CA LEU A 81 0.32 11.14 11.44
C LEU A 81 1.68 11.69 10.99
N THR A 82 2.71 11.63 11.85
CA THR A 82 4.03 12.21 11.56
C THR A 82 4.84 11.40 10.54
N ASP A 83 4.87 10.07 10.66
CA ASP A 83 5.61 9.16 9.78
C ASP A 83 4.71 8.22 8.98
N LYS A 84 3.38 8.37 9.12
CA LYS A 84 2.33 7.53 8.53
C LYS A 84 2.42 6.05 8.89
N LYS A 85 3.20 5.68 9.92
CA LYS A 85 3.36 4.28 10.32
C LYS A 85 2.22 3.81 11.23
N CYS A 86 1.88 2.54 11.11
CA CYS A 86 0.99 1.85 12.03
C CYS A 86 1.77 1.38 13.25
N VAL A 87 1.48 1.95 14.40
CA VAL A 87 2.18 1.68 15.66
C VAL A 87 1.20 1.27 16.76
N PRO A 88 1.63 0.53 17.79
CA PRO A 88 0.83 0.31 18.99
C PRO A 88 0.39 1.63 19.62
N LYS A 89 -0.78 1.65 20.28
CA LYS A 89 -1.30 2.86 20.94
C LYS A 89 -0.30 3.49 21.92
N SER A 90 0.49 2.67 22.61
CA SER A 90 1.53 3.11 23.55
C SER A 90 2.64 3.94 22.90
N GLU A 91 2.80 3.84 21.58
CA GLU A 91 3.77 4.61 20.82
C GLU A 91 3.17 5.85 20.15
N CYS A 92 1.88 6.14 20.36
CA CYS A 92 1.30 7.43 20.03
C CYS A 92 1.82 8.44 21.05
N LYS A 93 2.80 9.25 20.64
CA LYS A 93 3.25 10.40 21.43
C LYS A 93 2.17 11.49 21.34
N SER A 94 1.72 11.97 22.49
CA SER A 94 0.75 13.08 22.58
C SER A 94 1.34 14.39 22.11
#